data_AF-A0A1W9LRL3-F1
#
_entry.id   AF-A0A1W9LRL3-F1
#
_cell.length_a   1.000
_cell.length_b   1.000
_cell.length_c   1.000
_cell.angle_alpha   90.00
_cell.angle_beta   90.00
_cell.angle_gamma   90.00
#
_symmetry.space_group_name_H-M   'P 1'
#
loop_
_entity.id
_entity.type
_entity.pdbx_description
1 polymer ?
#
loop_
_entity_poly.entity_id
_entity_poly.type
_entity_poly.pdbx_seq_one_letter_code
_entity_poly.pdbx_strand_id
1 'polypeptide(L)'
;MRTIFLMIVAFMLLIPGFAEAENRALIIGVGKYRIENANLPGIEQDVENMVKIAQQIGFTGNQIKVLRDADATLVNIENAINTWLIQGVKPSDRVLIYFSGHGSYIPDENGDEDDETDEVLLPYDTEQTEKGLKNALVDDRFGELLAKIPSKEVFVLIDACHSGSSTKSVDRNRQEYPKFFQYPNMPTPTVRKGSFARKEAVKAVNHVSLTACRDDETAIATSKGSLFTRGILAAIETALSLSQSLNLTTLIEGAARFITQNVSNPSKIHHPTVSGNTTLAQQNLLEEDMAKKLEQLADKADFPISVKTNKQNFKVGELLEVSCQPDRDGYLNVLNINPQDKQIIVLFPNKYHTDNFVKAGTTTTIPAREDKFDLPASPPLGKTLIVVFLTQKPVNAYKEGEGKPDEMFRTFSNASFDSLKGFAPREKKEEKGLGAGKVVIHIE
;
A
#
# COMPACT_ATOMS: atom_id res chain seq x y z
N MET A 1 14.50 -58.41 20.80
CA MET A 1 15.26 -57.64 19.80
C MET A 1 14.22 -56.92 18.95
N ARG A 2 13.81 -55.69 19.29
CA ARG A 2 14.43 -54.40 18.94
C ARG A 2 14.69 -54.27 17.42
N THR A 3 14.28 -53.12 16.89
CA THR A 3 14.53 -52.52 15.56
C THR A 3 13.74 -53.01 14.34
N ILE A 4 12.45 -52.63 14.21
CA ILE A 4 11.82 -52.24 12.92
C ILE A 4 10.68 -51.23 13.21
N PHE A 5 11.02 -50.00 13.61
CA PHE A 5 10.04 -48.89 13.66
C PHE A 5 10.78 -47.56 13.60
N LEU A 6 11.55 -47.30 12.53
CA LEU A 6 12.16 -45.98 12.33
C LEU A 6 12.73 -45.82 10.91
N MET A 7 11.90 -45.73 9.86
CA MET A 7 12.43 -45.27 8.55
C MET A 7 11.40 -44.75 7.53
N ILE A 8 10.32 -44.08 7.94
CA ILE A 8 9.44 -43.34 6.99
C ILE A 8 8.98 -41.99 7.59
N VAL A 9 9.90 -41.19 8.15
CA VAL A 9 9.58 -39.82 8.62
C VAL A 9 10.60 -38.74 8.19
N ALA A 10 11.70 -39.10 7.52
CA ALA A 10 12.78 -38.13 7.23
C ALA A 10 12.95 -37.83 5.74
N PHE A 11 11.89 -37.43 5.04
CA PHE A 11 12.01 -36.78 3.72
C PHE A 11 10.83 -35.84 3.39
N MET A 12 10.38 -35.07 4.38
CA MET A 12 9.32 -34.06 4.21
C MET A 12 9.67 -32.74 4.91
N LEU A 13 10.92 -32.30 4.79
CA LEU A 13 11.34 -30.96 5.18
C LEU A 13 12.14 -30.36 4.02
N LEU A 14 11.77 -29.13 3.66
CA LEU A 14 12.17 -28.35 2.47
C LEU A 14 11.25 -28.48 1.25
N ILE A 15 9.93 -28.34 1.46
CA ILE A 15 9.20 -27.48 0.52
C ILE A 15 9.67 -26.07 0.88
N PRO A 16 10.42 -25.35 0.02
CA PRO A 16 10.64 -23.93 0.26
C PRO A 16 9.27 -23.32 0.41
N GLY A 17 8.99 -22.71 1.58
CA GLY A 17 7.79 -21.91 1.74
C GLY A 17 7.73 -21.01 0.53
N PHE A 18 6.65 -21.10 -0.26
CA PHE A 18 6.37 -20.06 -1.23
C PHE A 18 6.37 -18.78 -0.41
N ALA A 19 7.45 -18.01 -0.50
CA ALA A 19 7.42 -16.63 -0.08
C ALA A 19 6.30 -16.04 -0.94
N GLU A 20 5.13 -15.87 -0.34
CA GLU A 20 4.03 -15.16 -1.00
C GLU A 20 4.61 -13.86 -1.51
N ALA A 21 4.21 -13.51 -2.73
CA ALA A 21 4.57 -12.23 -3.29
C ALA A 21 3.98 -11.17 -2.35
N GLU A 22 4.82 -10.26 -1.84
CA GLU A 22 4.41 -9.30 -0.82
C GLU A 22 4.81 -7.91 -1.31
N ASN A 23 3.84 -6.99 -1.40
CA ASN A 23 4.12 -5.57 -1.53
C ASN A 23 5.12 -5.17 -0.44
N ARG A 24 6.10 -4.31 -0.73
CA ARG A 24 7.08 -3.89 0.28
C ARG A 24 7.29 -2.39 0.30
N ALA A 25 7.17 -1.82 1.49
CA ALA A 25 7.52 -0.44 1.75
C ALA A 25 8.85 -0.35 2.51
N LEU A 26 9.69 0.60 2.13
CA LEU A 26 10.88 1.03 2.85
C LEU A 26 10.73 2.52 3.21
N ILE A 27 10.61 2.81 4.49
CA ILE A 27 10.40 4.16 5.03
C ILE A 27 11.68 4.57 5.75
N ILE A 28 12.32 5.64 5.29
CA ILE A 28 13.60 6.13 5.79
C ILE A 28 13.39 7.53 6.36
N GLY A 29 13.73 7.72 7.64
CA GLY A 29 13.65 9.02 8.31
C GLY A 29 14.94 9.37 9.04
N VAL A 30 15.56 10.49 8.68
CA VAL A 30 16.79 10.99 9.31
C VAL A 30 16.54 12.35 9.96
N GLY A 31 16.22 12.36 11.25
CA GLY A 31 16.05 13.58 12.06
C GLY A 31 17.29 13.92 12.88
N LYS A 32 18.12 12.91 13.18
CA LYS A 32 19.40 13.07 13.86
C LYS A 32 20.54 12.77 12.91
N TYR A 33 21.66 13.50 13.05
CA TYR A 33 22.85 13.33 12.23
C TYR A 33 24.10 13.26 13.12
N ARG A 34 25.15 12.61 12.61
CA ARG A 34 26.49 12.71 13.21
C ARG A 34 27.10 14.11 13.04
N ILE A 35 26.70 14.81 11.98
CA ILE A 35 27.11 16.20 11.73
C ILE A 35 26.48 17.09 12.80
N GLU A 36 27.31 17.87 13.49
CA GLU A 36 26.84 18.81 14.51
C GLU A 36 25.89 19.86 13.90
N ASN A 37 24.82 20.16 14.62
CA ASN A 37 23.81 21.16 14.23
C ASN A 37 23.03 20.87 12.93
N ALA A 38 23.08 19.64 12.40
CA ALA A 38 22.30 19.22 11.24
C ALA A 38 20.95 18.55 11.61
N ASN A 39 20.57 18.50 12.89
CA ASN A 39 19.34 17.82 13.31
C ASN A 39 18.08 18.54 12.80
N LEU A 40 17.11 17.75 12.33
CA LEU A 40 15.80 18.21 11.85
C LEU A 40 14.69 17.79 12.83
N PRO A 41 13.81 18.72 13.24
CA PRO A 41 12.63 18.36 14.02
C PRO A 41 11.57 17.69 13.14
N GLY A 42 10.68 16.91 13.74
CA GLY A 42 9.46 16.42 13.06
C GLY A 42 9.62 15.20 12.17
N ILE A 43 10.85 14.72 11.93
CA ILE A 43 11.08 13.55 11.05
C ILE A 43 10.44 12.28 11.63
N GLU A 44 10.32 12.19 12.96
CA GLU A 44 9.55 11.12 13.60
C GLU A 44 8.07 11.13 13.17
N GLN A 45 7.45 12.31 13.15
CA GLN A 45 6.06 12.46 12.73
C GLN A 45 5.91 12.13 11.24
N ASP A 46 6.92 12.46 10.41
CA ASP A 46 6.95 12.09 9.00
C ASP A 46 6.96 10.57 8.81
N VAL A 47 7.82 9.86 9.54
CA VAL A 47 7.88 8.38 9.52
C VAL A 47 6.56 7.78 9.97
N GLU A 48 5.99 8.24 11.09
CA GLU A 48 4.70 7.75 11.60
C GLU A 48 3.56 7.99 10.60
N ASN A 49 3.51 9.17 9.98
CA ASN A 49 2.51 9.48 8.97
C ASN A 49 2.69 8.66 7.70
N MET A 50 3.93 8.40 7.27
CA MET A 50 4.18 7.57 6.09
C MET A 50 3.84 6.10 6.33
N VAL A 51 4.02 5.58 7.56
CA VAL A 51 3.53 4.25 7.93
C VAL A 51 2.00 4.18 7.79
N LYS A 52 1.28 5.20 8.27
CA LYS A 52 -0.19 5.28 8.10
C LYS A 52 -0.59 5.38 6.63
N ILE A 53 0.11 6.19 5.84
CA ILE A 53 -0.10 6.32 4.39
C ILE A 53 0.08 4.96 3.72
N ALA A 54 1.18 4.26 3.97
CA ALA A 54 1.45 2.94 3.43
C ALA A 54 0.30 1.96 3.77
N GLN A 55 -0.18 1.97 5.01
CA GLN A 55 -1.33 1.15 5.42
C GLN A 55 -2.63 1.51 4.70
N GLN A 56 -2.91 2.81 4.54
CA GLN A 56 -4.09 3.31 3.84
C GLN A 56 -4.10 2.99 2.34
N ILE A 57 -2.92 2.82 1.73
CA ILE A 57 -2.78 2.44 0.32
C ILE A 57 -2.54 0.92 0.14
N GLY A 58 -2.70 0.11 1.19
CA GLY A 58 -2.75 -1.36 1.09
C GLY A 58 -1.49 -2.13 1.50
N PHE A 59 -0.50 -1.51 2.15
CA PHE A 59 0.64 -2.23 2.72
C PHE A 59 0.34 -2.68 4.16
N THR A 60 0.53 -3.96 4.47
CA THR A 60 0.35 -4.48 5.84
C THR A 60 1.58 -4.20 6.72
N GLY A 61 1.45 -4.37 8.05
CA GLY A 61 2.54 -4.08 8.98
C GLY A 61 3.82 -4.86 8.73
N ASN A 62 3.72 -6.15 8.36
CA ASN A 62 4.87 -7.00 8.00
C ASN A 62 5.51 -6.61 6.65
N GLN A 63 4.80 -5.84 5.82
CA GLN A 63 5.27 -5.36 4.52
C GLN A 63 6.01 -4.02 4.62
N ILE A 64 6.06 -3.40 5.81
CA ILE A 64 6.66 -2.08 6.01
C ILE A 64 7.96 -2.23 6.82
N LYS A 65 9.08 -1.82 6.22
CA LYS A 65 10.38 -1.70 6.89
C LYS A 65 10.69 -0.23 7.15
N VAL A 66 11.05 0.09 8.38
CA VAL A 66 11.45 1.44 8.79
C VAL A 66 12.94 1.46 9.13
N LEU A 67 13.68 2.43 8.57
CA LEU A 67 15.01 2.80 9.01
C LEU A 67 14.97 4.23 9.54
N ARG A 68 15.40 4.44 10.78
CA ARG A 68 15.32 5.74 11.43
C ARG A 68 16.60 6.12 12.14
N ASP A 69 17.00 7.38 11.98
CA ASP A 69 18.15 7.98 12.68
C ASP A 69 19.36 7.02 12.61
N ALA A 70 19.87 6.54 13.75
CA ALA A 70 21.05 5.67 13.81
C ALA A 70 20.95 4.37 12.98
N ASP A 71 19.74 3.90 12.67
CA ASP A 71 19.53 2.74 11.80
C ASP A 71 19.59 3.10 10.31
N ALA A 72 19.35 4.36 9.95
CA ALA A 72 19.38 4.88 8.58
C ALA A 72 20.80 5.32 8.15
N THR A 73 21.77 4.42 8.31
CA THR A 73 23.11 4.57 7.74
C THR A 73 23.11 4.29 6.24
N LEU A 74 24.09 4.81 5.49
CA LEU A 74 24.21 4.55 4.05
C LEU A 74 24.18 3.04 3.76
N VAL A 75 25.00 2.28 4.50
CA VAL A 75 25.09 0.82 4.37
C VAL A 75 23.77 0.13 4.68
N ASN A 76 23.04 0.55 5.72
CA ASN A 76 21.76 -0.06 6.06
C ASN A 76 20.67 0.27 5.04
N ILE A 77 20.67 1.49 4.49
CA ILE A 77 19.75 1.90 3.42
C ILE A 77 20.01 1.05 2.17
N GLU A 78 21.26 0.96 1.71
CA GLU A 78 21.60 0.12 0.55
C GLU A 78 21.29 -1.35 0.80
N ASN A 79 21.59 -1.87 2.00
CA ASN A 79 21.26 -3.25 2.37
C ASN A 79 19.75 -3.48 2.39
N ALA A 80 18.96 -2.53 2.87
CA ALA A 80 17.51 -2.64 2.82
C ALA A 80 17.03 -2.66 1.36
N ILE A 81 17.53 -1.79 0.48
CA ILE A 81 17.12 -1.85 -0.93
C ILE A 81 17.51 -3.19 -1.57
N ASN A 82 18.74 -3.68 -1.34
CA ASN A 82 19.21 -4.96 -1.90
C ASN A 82 18.48 -6.19 -1.36
N THR A 83 18.26 -6.27 -0.05
CA THR A 83 17.75 -7.49 0.60
C THR A 83 16.26 -7.45 0.86
N TRP A 84 15.73 -6.29 1.27
CA TRP A 84 14.31 -6.13 1.55
C TRP A 84 13.52 -5.90 0.27
N LEU A 85 14.01 -5.08 -0.67
CA LEU A 85 13.27 -4.78 -1.90
C LEU A 85 13.66 -5.70 -3.05
N ILE A 86 14.90 -5.62 -3.55
CA ILE A 86 15.35 -6.32 -4.76
C ILE A 86 15.14 -7.85 -4.65
N GLN A 87 15.54 -8.46 -3.53
CA GLN A 87 15.36 -9.90 -3.30
C GLN A 87 13.95 -10.27 -2.80
N GLY A 88 13.18 -9.27 -2.38
CA GLY A 88 11.95 -9.47 -1.61
C GLY A 88 10.65 -9.38 -2.40
N VAL A 89 10.69 -8.75 -3.58
CA VAL A 89 9.50 -8.46 -4.38
C VAL A 89 9.54 -9.19 -5.73
N LYS A 90 8.37 -9.40 -6.32
CA LYS A 90 8.16 -9.97 -7.66
C LYS A 90 7.64 -8.89 -8.61
N PRO A 91 7.63 -9.16 -9.94
CA PRO A 91 7.18 -8.17 -10.94
C PRO A 91 5.76 -7.63 -10.77
N SER A 92 4.88 -8.36 -10.09
CA SER A 92 3.49 -7.96 -9.80
C SER A 92 3.31 -7.19 -8.51
N ASP A 93 4.34 -7.08 -7.67
CA ASP A 93 4.23 -6.51 -6.33
C ASP A 93 4.45 -5.00 -6.40
N ARG A 94 3.92 -4.27 -5.41
CA ARG A 94 4.14 -2.82 -5.26
C ARG A 94 5.33 -2.54 -4.36
N VAL A 95 6.13 -1.56 -4.74
CA VAL A 95 7.23 -1.04 -3.92
C VAL A 95 6.96 0.41 -3.58
N LEU A 96 7.07 0.74 -2.29
CA LEU A 96 7.07 2.13 -1.82
C LEU A 96 8.43 2.43 -1.17
N ILE A 97 9.12 3.45 -1.64
CA ILE A 97 10.32 3.98 -0.99
C ILE A 97 10.02 5.40 -0.56
N TYR A 98 10.25 5.70 0.70
CA TYR A 98 10.10 7.04 1.25
C TYR A 98 11.37 7.48 1.96
N PHE A 99 11.79 8.72 1.71
CA PHE A 99 12.89 9.36 2.43
C PHE A 99 12.44 10.70 2.99
N SER A 100 12.72 10.95 4.28
CA SER A 100 12.56 12.25 4.92
C SER A 100 13.83 12.64 5.67
N GLY A 101 14.44 13.76 5.28
CA GLY A 101 15.72 14.20 5.82
C GLY A 101 16.33 15.35 5.03
N HIS A 102 17.64 15.53 5.15
CA HIS A 102 18.39 16.51 4.37
C HIS A 102 18.73 16.00 2.98
N GLY A 103 18.61 16.89 1.99
CA GLY A 103 19.33 16.80 0.72
C GLY A 103 20.46 17.84 0.65
N SER A 104 21.38 17.66 -0.29
CA SER A 104 22.50 18.60 -0.58
C SER A 104 23.04 18.36 -2.00
N TYR A 105 24.15 19.01 -2.33
CA TYR A 105 24.93 18.80 -3.55
C TYR A 105 26.35 18.36 -3.22
N ILE A 106 26.96 17.52 -4.05
CA ILE A 106 28.41 17.26 -4.05
C ILE A 106 28.99 17.61 -5.44
N PRO A 107 30.31 17.81 -5.58
CA PRO A 107 30.91 17.92 -6.90
C PRO A 107 30.64 16.64 -7.70
N ASP A 108 30.29 16.78 -8.97
CA ASP A 108 30.05 15.66 -9.87
C ASP A 108 31.25 14.69 -9.89
N GLU A 109 31.00 13.42 -9.55
CA GLU A 109 32.03 12.39 -9.48
C GLU A 109 32.34 11.74 -10.84
N ASN A 110 31.44 11.82 -11.83
CA ASN A 110 31.48 11.03 -13.06
C ASN A 110 31.52 11.87 -14.36
N GLY A 111 31.24 13.17 -14.30
CA GLY A 111 31.24 14.11 -15.41
C GLY A 111 29.99 14.08 -16.30
N ASP A 112 28.86 13.54 -15.81
CA ASP A 112 27.62 13.40 -16.57
C ASP A 112 26.59 14.53 -16.34
N GLU A 113 26.89 15.44 -15.40
CA GLU A 113 26.09 16.61 -15.06
C GLU A 113 26.48 17.83 -15.92
N ASP A 114 25.52 18.44 -16.62
CA ASP A 114 25.74 19.71 -17.34
C ASP A 114 26.11 20.86 -16.38
N ASP A 115 25.81 20.71 -15.09
CA ASP A 115 26.04 21.71 -14.05
C ASP A 115 27.21 21.41 -13.08
N GLU A 116 27.91 20.29 -13.32
CA GLU A 116 29.06 19.79 -12.55
C GLU A 116 28.73 19.45 -11.06
N THR A 117 27.47 19.12 -10.73
CA THR A 117 27.07 18.75 -9.35
C THR A 117 26.14 17.55 -9.26
N ASP A 118 26.42 16.60 -8.36
CA ASP A 118 25.49 15.50 -8.05
C ASP A 118 24.55 15.87 -6.89
N GLU A 119 23.28 15.45 -7.01
CA GLU A 119 22.30 15.55 -5.93
C GLU A 119 22.46 14.41 -4.92
N VAL A 120 22.40 14.74 -3.63
CA VAL A 120 22.55 13.73 -2.57
C VAL A 120 21.45 13.80 -1.52
N LEU A 121 21.09 12.64 -0.98
CA LEU A 121 20.36 12.50 0.28
C LEU A 121 21.34 12.18 1.40
N LEU A 122 21.10 12.67 2.62
CA LEU A 122 22.00 12.47 3.75
C LEU A 122 21.49 11.38 4.71
N PRO A 123 22.12 10.20 4.73
CA PRO A 123 22.02 9.22 5.81
C PRO A 123 22.51 9.77 7.16
N TYR A 124 22.17 9.07 8.24
CA TYR A 124 22.58 9.43 9.61
C TYR A 124 24.09 9.56 9.79
N ASP A 125 24.84 8.67 9.13
CA ASP A 125 26.30 8.57 9.20
C ASP A 125 27.02 9.38 8.12
N THR A 126 26.32 10.33 7.48
CA THR A 126 26.98 11.35 6.64
C THR A 126 28.01 12.10 7.46
N GLU A 127 29.20 12.30 6.90
CA GLU A 127 30.29 13.05 7.52
C GLU A 127 30.66 14.25 6.64
N GLN A 128 30.72 15.43 7.25
CA GLN A 128 31.26 16.61 6.59
C GLN A 128 32.79 16.55 6.61
N THR A 129 33.41 16.67 5.44
CA THR A 129 34.86 16.69 5.26
C THR A 129 35.32 17.97 4.55
N GLU A 130 36.63 18.21 4.49
CA GLU A 130 37.20 19.36 3.76
C GLU A 130 36.88 19.33 2.26
N LYS A 131 36.60 18.14 1.70
CA LYS A 131 36.36 17.91 0.26
C LYS A 131 34.89 17.73 -0.10
N GLY A 132 33.97 17.92 0.86
CA GLY A 132 32.53 17.69 0.66
C GLY A 132 31.96 16.70 1.67
N LEU A 133 30.95 15.93 1.25
CA LEU A 133 30.22 14.99 2.10
C LEU A 133 30.69 13.56 1.83
N LYS A 134 30.90 12.78 2.89
CA LYS A 134 31.09 11.33 2.82
C LYS A 134 29.86 10.61 3.35
N ASN A 135 29.66 9.37 2.88
CA ASN A 135 28.51 8.53 3.22
C ASN A 135 27.15 9.18 2.87
N ALA A 136 27.13 10.06 1.87
CA ALA A 136 25.88 10.55 1.28
C ALA A 136 25.35 9.53 0.26
N LEU A 137 24.03 9.43 0.12
CA LEU A 137 23.42 8.62 -0.92
C LEU A 137 23.28 9.48 -2.18
N VAL A 138 24.16 9.24 -3.14
CA VAL A 138 24.19 9.91 -4.45
C VAL A 138 23.05 9.40 -5.34
N ASP A 139 22.44 10.28 -6.11
CA ASP A 139 21.31 10.00 -7.00
C ASP A 139 21.62 8.92 -8.03
N ASP A 140 22.80 8.92 -8.65
CA ASP A 140 23.29 7.87 -9.55
C ASP A 140 23.22 6.49 -8.89
N ARG A 141 23.79 6.40 -7.68
CA ARG A 141 23.81 5.17 -6.92
C ARG A 141 22.40 4.72 -6.55
N PHE A 142 21.54 5.66 -6.19
CA PHE A 142 20.14 5.36 -5.91
C PHE A 142 19.40 4.88 -7.15
N GLY A 143 19.58 5.52 -8.30
CA GLY A 143 19.02 5.11 -9.59
C GLY A 143 19.49 3.71 -10.03
N GLU A 144 20.77 3.38 -9.81
CA GLU A 144 21.28 2.02 -10.03
C GLU A 144 20.58 0.97 -9.17
N LEU A 145 20.26 1.31 -7.93
CA LEU A 145 19.54 0.43 -7.01
C LEU A 145 18.07 0.29 -7.42
N LEU A 146 17.41 1.39 -7.79
CA LEU A 146 16.03 1.40 -8.27
C LEU A 146 15.87 0.56 -9.54
N ALA A 147 16.81 0.68 -10.49
CA ALA A 147 16.82 -0.09 -11.73
C ALA A 147 16.93 -1.62 -11.54
N LYS A 148 17.39 -2.08 -10.37
CA LYS A 148 17.50 -3.52 -10.03
C LYS A 148 16.25 -4.07 -9.37
N ILE A 149 15.29 -3.24 -8.98
CA ILE A 149 14.04 -3.70 -8.35
C ILE A 149 13.18 -4.39 -9.42
N PRO A 150 12.77 -5.66 -9.23
CA PRO A 150 12.06 -6.43 -10.26
C PRO A 150 10.59 -6.02 -10.45
N SER A 151 10.02 -5.28 -9.50
CA SER A 151 8.64 -4.77 -9.53
C SER A 151 8.41 -3.82 -10.70
N LYS A 152 7.19 -3.83 -11.26
CA LYS A 152 6.73 -2.86 -12.27
C LYS A 152 6.06 -1.63 -11.67
N GLU A 153 5.82 -1.63 -10.36
CA GLU A 153 5.09 -0.59 -9.63
C GLU A 153 5.95 -0.06 -8.48
N VAL A 154 6.95 0.75 -8.82
CA VAL A 154 7.87 1.36 -7.85
C VAL A 154 7.51 2.84 -7.63
N PHE A 155 7.07 3.16 -6.42
CA PHE A 155 6.71 4.52 -6.00
C PHE A 155 7.81 5.07 -5.10
N VAL A 156 8.37 6.21 -5.45
CA VAL A 156 9.43 6.89 -4.67
C VAL A 156 8.91 8.23 -4.19
N LEU A 157 8.98 8.51 -2.89
CA LEU A 157 8.58 9.78 -2.29
C LEU A 157 9.77 10.37 -1.52
N ILE A 158 10.22 11.55 -1.93
CA ILE A 158 11.37 12.24 -1.32
C ILE A 158 10.89 13.54 -0.67
N ASP A 159 10.87 13.55 0.67
CA ASP A 159 10.66 14.72 1.52
C ASP A 159 12.00 15.29 1.97
N ALA A 160 12.77 15.77 0.99
CA ALA A 160 14.03 16.46 1.15
C ALA A 160 14.11 17.63 0.14
N CYS A 161 15.03 18.57 0.35
CA CYS A 161 15.30 19.64 -0.60
C CYS A 161 16.60 19.40 -1.34
N HIS A 162 16.61 19.77 -2.61
CA HIS A 162 17.82 19.93 -3.39
C HIS A 162 18.12 21.41 -3.64
N SER A 163 17.13 22.31 -3.60
CA SER A 163 17.38 23.74 -3.90
C SER A 163 18.10 24.49 -2.76
N GLY A 164 19.30 25.00 -3.05
CA GLY A 164 20.05 25.88 -2.15
C GLY A 164 19.64 27.37 -2.21
N SER A 165 18.67 27.76 -3.06
CA SER A 165 18.40 29.16 -3.41
C SER A 165 17.61 29.95 -2.37
N SER A 166 16.85 29.28 -1.49
CA SER A 166 15.85 29.93 -0.62
C SER A 166 16.17 29.90 0.87
N THR A 167 17.38 29.48 1.27
CA THR A 167 17.81 29.49 2.69
C THR A 167 17.98 30.89 3.28
N LYS A 168 17.83 31.96 2.48
CA LYS A 168 17.99 33.36 2.90
C LYS A 168 16.82 33.91 3.75
N SER A 169 15.72 33.18 3.92
CA SER A 169 14.53 33.63 4.66
C SER A 169 14.11 32.68 5.81
N VAL A 170 15.07 31.99 6.42
CA VAL A 170 14.82 31.13 7.59
C VAL A 170 14.72 31.96 8.86
N ASP A 171 13.50 32.13 9.36
CA ASP A 171 13.24 32.71 10.68
C ASP A 171 13.48 31.64 11.76
N ARG A 172 14.72 31.58 12.28
CA ARG A 172 15.15 30.60 13.31
C ARG A 172 14.32 30.67 14.60
N ASN A 173 13.55 31.74 14.82
CA ASN A 173 12.65 31.87 15.97
C ASN A 173 11.36 31.05 15.86
N ARG A 174 11.05 30.44 14.70
CA ARG A 174 9.76 29.72 14.46
C ARG A 174 9.82 28.19 14.45
N GLN A 175 10.92 27.56 14.88
CA GLN A 175 11.08 26.09 14.86
C GLN A 175 10.88 25.46 13.46
N GLU A 176 11.29 26.18 12.42
CA GLU A 176 11.22 25.75 11.02
C GLU A 176 12.65 25.61 10.48
N TYR A 177 12.96 24.45 9.91
CA TYR A 177 14.30 24.12 9.45
C TYR A 177 14.26 23.69 7.98
N PRO A 178 15.07 24.29 7.09
CA PRO A 178 15.12 23.86 5.69
C PRO A 178 15.67 22.43 5.62
N LYS A 179 15.06 21.59 4.80
CA LYS A 179 15.55 20.23 4.54
C LYS A 179 16.69 20.18 3.52
N PHE A 180 17.54 21.20 3.55
CA PHE A 180 18.73 21.36 2.71
C PHE A 180 19.94 21.58 3.62
N PHE A 181 20.97 20.74 3.46
CA PHE A 181 22.20 20.87 4.24
C PHE A 181 23.23 21.68 3.46
N GLN A 182 23.72 22.76 4.06
CA GLN A 182 24.78 23.61 3.51
C GLN A 182 26.11 23.32 4.21
N TYR A 183 27.17 23.16 3.43
CA TYR A 183 28.53 22.98 3.95
C TYR A 183 29.53 23.93 3.25
N PRO A 184 30.71 24.20 3.84
CA PRO A 184 31.71 25.07 3.25
C PRO A 184 32.19 24.56 1.89
N ASN A 185 32.34 25.47 0.92
CA ASN A 185 32.77 25.17 -0.45
C ASN A 185 31.85 24.21 -1.23
N MET A 186 30.59 24.05 -0.79
CA MET A 186 29.57 23.35 -1.57
C MET A 186 29.49 23.95 -2.98
N PRO A 187 29.44 23.13 -4.04
CA PRO A 187 29.34 23.64 -5.39
C PRO A 187 27.98 24.34 -5.60
N THR A 188 27.94 25.25 -6.57
CA THR A 188 26.71 25.96 -6.93
C THR A 188 26.29 25.48 -8.32
N PRO A 189 25.13 24.81 -8.45
CA PRO A 189 24.67 24.33 -9.74
C PRO A 189 24.56 25.50 -10.74
N THR A 190 25.23 25.37 -11.89
CA THR A 190 25.26 26.40 -12.95
C THR A 190 24.01 26.38 -13.83
N VAL A 191 23.34 25.23 -13.94
CA VAL A 191 22.06 25.06 -14.64
C VAL A 191 21.05 24.46 -13.67
N ARG A 192 19.91 25.14 -13.47
CA ARG A 192 18.82 24.64 -12.59
C ARG A 192 18.02 23.55 -13.31
N LYS A 193 18.59 22.37 -13.53
CA LYS A 193 17.87 21.26 -14.15
C LYS A 193 18.01 19.98 -13.33
N GLY A 194 16.92 19.67 -12.63
CA GLY A 194 16.40 18.32 -12.57
C GLY A 194 16.82 17.51 -11.35
N SER A 195 16.09 17.75 -10.26
CA SER A 195 15.73 16.79 -9.20
C SER A 195 16.00 15.31 -9.55
N PHE A 196 16.41 14.50 -8.56
CA PHE A 196 16.43 13.02 -8.50
C PHE A 196 15.47 12.32 -9.49
N ALA A 197 14.27 12.89 -9.63
CA ALA A 197 13.23 12.70 -10.63
C ALA A 197 13.61 12.61 -12.14
N ARG A 198 14.60 13.38 -12.64
CA ARG A 198 14.71 13.74 -14.06
C ARG A 198 15.80 12.96 -14.80
N LYS A 199 16.89 12.59 -14.13
CA LYS A 199 17.96 11.73 -14.68
C LYS A 199 17.50 10.29 -14.88
N GLU A 200 16.60 9.77 -14.04
CA GLU A 200 16.08 8.41 -14.18
C GLU A 200 15.19 8.19 -15.43
N ALA A 201 14.85 9.26 -16.17
CA ALA A 201 14.15 9.17 -17.45
C ALA A 201 15.01 8.59 -18.59
N VAL A 202 16.33 8.39 -18.36
CA VAL A 202 17.27 7.84 -19.35
C VAL A 202 17.73 6.42 -18.98
N LYS A 203 16.78 5.54 -18.66
CA LYS A 203 16.82 4.08 -18.88
C LYS A 203 15.43 3.56 -18.53
N ALA A 204 15.09 2.35 -18.96
CA ALA A 204 13.78 1.73 -18.78
C ALA A 204 13.47 1.40 -17.30
N VAL A 205 13.42 2.41 -16.42
CA VAL A 205 13.15 2.24 -15.00
C VAL A 205 11.65 2.41 -14.76
N ASN A 206 11.00 1.35 -14.28
CA ASN A 206 9.57 1.33 -13.98
C ASN A 206 9.26 1.96 -12.60
N HIS A 207 9.74 3.19 -12.36
CA HIS A 207 9.41 3.94 -11.15
C HIS A 207 8.73 5.26 -11.49
N VAL A 208 8.06 5.81 -10.48
CA VAL A 208 7.48 7.15 -10.47
C VAL A 208 7.92 7.83 -9.18
N SER A 209 8.39 9.07 -9.27
CA SER A 209 8.95 9.80 -8.14
C SER A 209 8.16 11.06 -7.83
N LEU A 210 7.94 11.30 -6.53
CA LEU A 210 7.30 12.49 -5.97
C LEU A 210 8.30 13.20 -5.07
N THR A 211 8.56 14.48 -5.34
CA THR A 211 9.42 15.31 -4.49
C THR A 211 8.61 16.40 -3.81
N ALA A 212 9.04 16.79 -2.60
CA ALA A 212 8.31 17.74 -1.77
C ALA A 212 8.20 19.17 -2.35
N CYS A 213 9.14 19.57 -3.19
CA CYS A 213 9.21 20.92 -3.74
C CYS A 213 9.79 20.94 -5.16
N ARG A 214 9.63 22.07 -5.86
CA ARG A 214 10.30 22.37 -7.13
C ARG A 214 11.77 22.73 -6.91
N ASP A 215 12.54 22.72 -8.00
CA ASP A 215 13.98 23.03 -8.03
C ASP A 215 14.33 24.45 -7.51
N ASP A 216 13.36 25.36 -7.40
CA ASP A 216 13.53 26.73 -6.89
C ASP A 216 12.89 26.99 -5.51
N GLU A 217 12.32 25.95 -4.90
CA GLU A 217 11.57 26.01 -3.64
C GLU A 217 12.20 25.11 -2.56
N THR A 218 11.94 25.41 -1.29
CA THR A 218 12.51 24.67 -0.15
C THR A 218 11.39 24.06 0.70
N ALA A 219 11.39 22.73 0.82
CA ALA A 219 10.65 22.00 1.85
C ALA A 219 11.19 22.28 3.26
N ILE A 220 10.27 22.39 4.21
CA ILE A 220 10.53 22.81 5.58
C ILE A 220 10.15 21.69 6.55
N ALA A 221 11.07 21.37 7.45
CA ALA A 221 10.83 20.54 8.62
C ALA A 221 10.26 21.38 9.77
N THR A 222 9.21 20.88 10.43
CA THR A 222 8.58 21.52 11.60
C THR A 222 8.39 20.48 12.69
N SER A 223 8.21 20.90 13.95
CA SER A 223 7.93 19.97 15.07
C SER A 223 6.64 19.15 14.91
N LYS A 224 5.75 19.49 13.96
CA LYS A 224 4.53 18.73 13.65
C LYS A 224 4.71 17.71 12.52
N GLY A 225 5.91 17.59 11.97
CA GLY A 225 6.18 16.95 10.69
C GLY A 225 6.13 17.95 9.53
N SER A 226 6.54 17.46 8.37
CA SER A 226 6.73 18.24 7.16
C SER A 226 5.42 18.47 6.42
N LEU A 227 5.30 19.63 5.80
CA LEU A 227 4.05 20.02 5.13
C LEU A 227 3.73 19.11 3.94
N PHE A 228 4.75 18.62 3.22
CA PHE A 228 4.56 17.65 2.15
C PHE A 228 3.93 16.36 2.68
N THR A 229 4.57 15.70 3.64
CA THR A 229 4.09 14.42 4.19
C THR A 229 2.70 14.54 4.83
N ARG A 230 2.44 15.62 5.57
CA ARG A 230 1.10 15.90 6.11
C ARG A 230 0.07 16.17 5.01
N GLY A 231 0.47 16.85 3.94
CA GLY A 231 -0.39 17.10 2.78
C GLY A 231 -0.76 15.83 2.03
N ILE A 232 0.19 14.90 1.87
CA ILE A 232 -0.05 13.57 1.29
C ILE A 232 -1.06 12.79 2.14
N LEU A 233 -0.86 12.75 3.46
CA LEU A 233 -1.80 12.08 4.38
C LEU A 233 -3.20 12.69 4.28
N ALA A 234 -3.32 14.01 4.34
CA ALA A 234 -4.61 14.71 4.25
C ALA A 234 -5.32 14.45 2.90
N ALA A 235 -4.57 14.38 1.80
CA ALA A 235 -5.11 14.08 0.49
C ALA A 235 -5.67 12.65 0.41
N ILE A 236 -4.97 11.67 0.98
CA ILE A 236 -5.44 10.28 1.08
C ILE A 236 -6.69 10.18 1.94
N GLU A 237 -6.69 10.78 3.14
CA GLU A 237 -7.83 10.76 4.05
C GLU A 237 -9.07 11.40 3.40
N THR A 238 -8.87 12.49 2.65
CA THR A 238 -9.94 13.14 1.89
C THR A 238 -10.51 12.19 0.83
N ALA A 239 -9.65 11.58 0.00
CA ALA A 239 -10.08 10.66 -1.05
C ALA A 239 -10.82 9.43 -0.50
N LEU A 240 -10.32 8.85 0.60
CA LEU A 240 -10.99 7.76 1.32
C LEU A 240 -12.37 8.19 1.83
N SER A 241 -12.47 9.35 2.48
CA SER A 241 -13.76 9.84 3.03
C SER A 241 -14.81 10.10 1.95
N LEU A 242 -14.36 10.49 0.74
CA LEU A 242 -15.22 10.76 -0.40
C LEU A 242 -15.39 9.55 -1.34
N SER A 243 -14.77 8.41 -1.03
CA SER A 243 -14.74 7.21 -1.90
C SER A 243 -14.28 7.52 -3.34
N GLN A 244 -13.31 8.42 -3.48
CA GLN A 244 -12.76 8.84 -4.78
C GLN A 244 -11.53 8.02 -5.12
N SER A 245 -11.33 7.75 -6.42
CA SER A 245 -10.05 7.24 -6.91
C SER A 245 -8.95 8.27 -6.63
N LEU A 246 -7.77 7.79 -6.28
CA LEU A 246 -6.62 8.64 -5.98
C LEU A 246 -5.41 8.13 -6.76
N ASN A 247 -4.90 8.93 -7.68
CA ASN A 247 -3.63 8.70 -8.35
C ASN A 247 -2.59 9.74 -7.89
N LEU A 248 -1.34 9.63 -8.34
CA LEU A 248 -0.27 10.51 -7.87
C LEU A 248 -0.49 11.97 -8.27
N THR A 249 -1.13 12.24 -9.41
CA THR A 249 -1.49 13.60 -9.83
C THR A 249 -2.46 14.23 -8.84
N THR A 250 -3.60 13.56 -8.57
CA THR A 250 -4.60 14.05 -7.61
C THR A 250 -4.07 14.12 -6.18
N LEU A 251 -3.14 13.24 -5.83
CA LEU A 251 -2.45 13.23 -4.54
C LEU A 251 -1.60 14.50 -4.37
N ILE A 252 -0.80 14.87 -5.37
CA ILE A 252 0.00 16.10 -5.35
C ILE A 252 -0.89 17.34 -5.33
N GLU A 253 -1.97 17.37 -6.11
CA GLU A 253 -2.92 18.49 -6.07
C GLU A 253 -3.54 18.66 -4.68
N GLY A 254 -3.87 17.55 -4.00
CA GLY A 254 -4.32 17.55 -2.61
C GLY A 254 -3.25 18.08 -1.66
N ALA A 255 -2.01 17.59 -1.78
CA ALA A 255 -0.89 18.04 -0.96
C ALA A 255 -0.58 19.54 -1.18
N ALA A 256 -0.57 20.02 -2.42
CA ALA A 256 -0.34 21.42 -2.76
C ALA A 256 -1.43 22.34 -2.18
N ARG A 257 -2.70 21.92 -2.26
CA ARG A 257 -3.81 22.63 -1.60
C ARG A 257 -3.60 22.68 -0.08
N PHE A 258 -3.24 21.56 0.53
CA PHE A 258 -2.95 21.50 1.96
C PHE A 258 -1.83 22.45 2.36
N ILE A 259 -0.71 22.44 1.65
CA ILE A 259 0.45 23.33 1.90
C ILE A 259 0.00 24.79 1.83
N THR A 260 -0.70 25.17 0.75
CA THR A 260 -1.20 26.55 0.55
C THR A 260 -2.10 27.01 1.69
N GLN A 261 -2.96 26.13 2.21
CA GLN A 261 -3.88 26.46 3.31
C GLN A 261 -3.20 26.53 4.69
N ASN A 262 -2.06 25.85 4.85
CA ASN A 262 -1.37 25.71 6.14
C ASN A 262 -0.10 26.58 6.25
N VAL A 263 0.22 27.36 5.22
CA VAL A 263 1.38 28.26 5.19
C VAL A 263 0.92 29.71 5.10
N SER A 264 1.16 30.48 6.17
CA SER A 264 0.77 31.89 6.21
C SER A 264 1.71 32.83 5.44
N ASN A 265 2.95 32.42 5.18
CA ASN A 265 3.93 33.21 4.42
C ASN A 265 4.04 32.68 2.98
N PRO A 266 3.59 33.42 1.95
CA PRO A 266 3.63 32.96 0.57
C PRO A 266 5.00 32.51 0.07
N SER A 267 6.10 33.09 0.57
CA SER A 267 7.46 32.69 0.16
C SER A 267 7.92 31.33 0.70
N LYS A 268 7.13 30.71 1.59
CA LYS A 268 7.36 29.38 2.15
C LYS A 268 6.44 28.31 1.57
N ILE A 269 5.54 28.69 0.66
CA ILE A 269 4.72 27.73 -0.07
C ILE A 269 5.64 27.00 -1.03
N HIS A 270 5.61 25.67 -0.97
CA HIS A 270 6.29 24.81 -1.90
C HIS A 270 5.29 23.89 -2.60
N HIS A 271 5.63 23.48 -3.81
CA HIS A 271 4.76 22.72 -4.69
C HIS A 271 5.40 21.36 -4.96
N PRO A 272 4.80 20.28 -4.45
CA PRO A 272 5.26 18.95 -4.76
C PRO A 272 5.21 18.67 -6.27
N THR A 273 6.11 17.85 -6.77
CA THR A 273 6.20 17.51 -8.19
C THR A 273 6.14 16.00 -8.40
N VAL A 274 5.75 15.58 -9.61
CA VAL A 274 5.79 14.18 -10.06
C VAL A 274 6.64 14.06 -11.30
N SER A 275 7.34 12.94 -11.42
CA SER A 275 8.26 12.62 -12.50
C SER A 275 8.35 11.12 -12.74
N GLY A 276 9.04 10.70 -13.80
CA GLY A 276 9.21 9.30 -14.16
C GLY A 276 8.01 8.74 -14.95
N ASN A 277 7.60 7.51 -14.63
CA ASN A 277 6.62 6.76 -15.39
C ASN A 277 5.20 7.38 -15.31
N THR A 278 4.75 7.98 -16.40
CA THR A 278 3.44 8.66 -16.48
C THR A 278 2.25 7.72 -16.42
N THR A 279 2.39 6.46 -16.86
CA THR A 279 1.32 5.46 -16.74
C THR A 279 1.13 5.07 -15.28
N LEU A 280 2.24 4.81 -14.57
CA LEU A 280 2.22 4.52 -13.14
C LEU A 280 1.68 5.71 -12.33
N ALA A 281 1.99 6.95 -12.73
CA ALA A 281 1.45 8.15 -12.11
C ALA A 281 -0.08 8.27 -12.16
N GLN A 282 -0.72 7.68 -13.18
CA GLN A 282 -2.19 7.70 -13.35
C GLN A 282 -2.89 6.52 -12.66
N GLN A 283 -2.14 5.54 -12.17
CA GLN A 283 -2.71 4.37 -11.50
C GLN A 283 -3.36 4.77 -10.17
N ASN A 284 -4.53 4.16 -9.90
CA ASN A 284 -5.19 4.33 -8.61
C ASN A 284 -4.35 3.67 -7.50
N LEU A 285 -3.99 4.46 -6.49
CA LEU A 285 -3.14 4.10 -5.36
C LEU A 285 -3.92 3.42 -4.25
N LEU A 286 -5.21 3.78 -4.11
CA LEU A 286 -6.11 3.17 -3.15
C LEU A 286 -6.60 1.86 -3.74
N GLU A 287 -6.47 0.78 -2.99
CA GLU A 287 -7.14 -0.46 -3.37
C GLU A 287 -8.64 -0.17 -3.49
N GLU A 288 -9.22 -0.51 -4.64
CA GLU A 288 -10.68 -0.49 -4.77
C GLU A 288 -11.28 -1.38 -3.68
N ASP A 289 -12.20 -0.78 -2.92
CA ASP A 289 -12.96 -1.43 -1.86
C ASP A 289 -13.47 -2.81 -2.32
N MET A 290 -13.03 -3.86 -1.61
CA MET A 290 -13.39 -5.24 -1.91
C MET A 290 -14.91 -5.45 -1.88
N ALA A 291 -15.63 -4.71 -1.02
CA ALA A 291 -17.08 -4.76 -0.98
C ALA A 291 -17.67 -4.31 -2.32
N LYS A 292 -17.20 -3.15 -2.82
CA LYS A 292 -17.61 -2.60 -4.12
C LYS A 292 -17.22 -3.51 -5.28
N LYS A 293 -16.04 -4.13 -5.24
CA LYS A 293 -15.60 -5.12 -6.24
C LYS A 293 -16.53 -6.33 -6.28
N LEU A 294 -16.92 -6.87 -5.12
CA LEU A 294 -17.83 -8.00 -5.03
C LEU A 294 -19.25 -7.64 -5.47
N GLU A 295 -19.74 -6.45 -5.11
CA GLU A 295 -21.02 -5.96 -5.61
C GLU A 295 -21.04 -5.86 -7.13
N GLN A 296 -20.00 -5.27 -7.73
CA GLN A 296 -19.85 -5.19 -9.18
C GLN A 296 -19.69 -6.57 -9.84
N LEU A 297 -19.00 -7.50 -9.18
CA LEU A 297 -18.86 -8.87 -9.66
C LEU A 297 -20.21 -9.58 -9.67
N ALA A 298 -21.02 -9.42 -8.62
CA ALA A 298 -22.37 -9.98 -8.53
C ALA A 298 -23.30 -9.38 -9.59
N ASP A 299 -23.23 -8.07 -9.83
CA ASP A 299 -24.03 -7.38 -10.85
C ASP A 299 -23.69 -7.81 -12.28
N LYS A 300 -22.48 -8.33 -12.50
CA LYS A 300 -22.00 -8.85 -13.77
C LYS A 300 -22.14 -10.37 -13.91
N ALA A 301 -22.76 -11.06 -12.97
CA ALA A 301 -22.90 -12.52 -13.03
C ALA A 301 -23.68 -12.98 -14.27
N ASP A 302 -23.34 -14.16 -14.79
CA ASP A 302 -23.95 -14.74 -16.00
C ASP A 302 -25.41 -15.12 -15.79
N PHE A 303 -25.79 -15.48 -14.56
CA PHE A 303 -27.16 -15.84 -14.19
C PHE A 303 -27.49 -15.47 -12.73
N PRO A 304 -28.76 -15.15 -12.42
CA PRO A 304 -29.16 -14.78 -11.08
C PRO A 304 -29.34 -16.00 -10.18
N ILE A 305 -29.07 -15.84 -8.89
CA ILE A 305 -29.41 -16.79 -7.82
C ILE A 305 -30.48 -16.15 -6.94
N SER A 306 -31.58 -16.87 -6.68
CA SER A 306 -32.56 -16.40 -5.71
C SER A 306 -31.98 -16.52 -4.30
N VAL A 307 -31.90 -15.40 -3.58
CA VAL A 307 -31.42 -15.33 -2.20
C VAL A 307 -32.49 -14.69 -1.33
N LYS A 308 -32.78 -15.29 -0.19
CA LYS A 308 -33.73 -14.81 0.81
C LYS A 308 -33.14 -14.98 2.20
N THR A 309 -33.67 -14.20 3.13
CA THR A 309 -33.43 -14.38 4.56
C THR A 309 -34.75 -14.67 5.27
N ASN A 310 -34.67 -15.28 6.46
CA ASN A 310 -35.86 -15.52 7.30
C ASN A 310 -36.60 -14.22 7.68
N LYS A 311 -35.88 -13.09 7.72
CA LYS A 311 -36.44 -11.72 7.86
C LYS A 311 -35.46 -10.68 7.31
N GLN A 312 -35.91 -9.43 7.19
CA GLN A 312 -35.08 -8.33 6.69
C GLN A 312 -34.54 -7.41 7.80
N ASN A 313 -35.21 -7.34 8.96
CA ASN A 313 -34.77 -6.52 10.09
C ASN A 313 -34.49 -7.44 11.28
N PHE A 314 -33.33 -7.28 11.90
CA PHE A 314 -32.82 -8.10 12.99
C PHE A 314 -32.44 -7.21 14.16
N LYS A 315 -32.84 -7.59 15.36
CA LYS A 315 -32.21 -7.11 16.58
C LYS A 315 -30.92 -7.89 16.81
N VAL A 316 -29.95 -7.23 17.43
CA VAL A 316 -28.71 -7.91 17.86
C VAL A 316 -29.02 -9.19 18.65
N GLY A 317 -28.40 -10.29 18.24
CA GLY A 317 -28.57 -11.64 18.82
C GLY A 317 -29.66 -12.49 18.17
N GLU A 318 -30.52 -11.92 17.33
CA GLU A 318 -31.52 -12.72 16.61
C GLU A 318 -30.88 -13.57 15.50
N LEU A 319 -31.40 -14.78 15.30
CA LEU A 319 -30.81 -15.75 14.38
C LEU A 319 -31.17 -15.43 12.93
N LEU A 320 -30.13 -15.25 12.11
CA LEU A 320 -30.17 -15.12 10.66
C LEU A 320 -30.16 -16.50 10.01
N GLU A 321 -31.08 -16.70 9.07
CA GLU A 321 -30.99 -17.80 8.11
C GLU A 321 -30.94 -17.21 6.71
N VAL A 322 -29.97 -17.66 5.91
CA VAL A 322 -29.85 -17.32 4.50
C VAL A 322 -30.27 -18.55 3.69
N SER A 323 -31.21 -18.39 2.78
CA SER A 323 -31.66 -19.44 1.87
C SER A 323 -31.44 -19.06 0.43
N CYS A 324 -30.89 -19.97 -0.36
CA CYS A 324 -30.76 -19.80 -1.80
C CYS A 324 -31.16 -21.06 -2.56
N GLN A 325 -31.66 -20.87 -3.78
CA GLN A 325 -32.05 -21.97 -4.66
C GLN A 325 -31.41 -21.74 -6.04
N PRO A 326 -30.23 -22.32 -6.30
CA PRO A 326 -29.60 -22.25 -7.62
C PRO A 326 -30.35 -23.13 -8.62
N ASP A 327 -30.36 -22.74 -9.89
CA ASP A 327 -30.94 -23.48 -11.01
C ASP A 327 -29.93 -24.44 -11.69
N ARG A 328 -28.67 -24.44 -11.22
CA ARG A 328 -27.54 -25.19 -11.74
C ARG A 328 -26.76 -25.82 -10.59
N ASP A 329 -26.14 -26.97 -10.87
CA ASP A 329 -25.17 -27.58 -9.96
C ASP A 329 -23.93 -26.66 -9.87
N GLY A 330 -23.32 -26.54 -8.68
CA GLY A 330 -22.13 -25.72 -8.51
C GLY A 330 -21.65 -25.59 -7.08
N TYR A 331 -20.65 -24.73 -6.89
CA TYR A 331 -19.99 -24.48 -5.60
C TYR A 331 -20.40 -23.11 -5.08
N LEU A 332 -21.14 -23.11 -3.97
CA LEU A 332 -21.78 -21.95 -3.36
C LEU A 332 -20.83 -21.24 -2.39
N ASN A 333 -20.78 -19.91 -2.44
CA ASN A 333 -20.05 -19.09 -1.48
C ASN A 333 -20.96 -17.95 -1.01
N VAL A 334 -21.14 -17.82 0.30
CA VAL A 334 -22.01 -16.80 0.93
C VAL A 334 -21.16 -15.88 1.77
N LEU A 335 -21.22 -14.59 1.44
CA LEU A 335 -20.41 -13.54 2.02
C LEU A 335 -21.31 -12.55 2.77
N ASN A 336 -20.81 -12.09 3.91
CA ASN A 336 -21.37 -10.97 4.65
C ASN A 336 -20.50 -9.72 4.43
N ILE A 337 -21.11 -8.68 3.87
CA ILE A 337 -20.48 -7.41 3.58
C ILE A 337 -21.21 -6.34 4.38
N ASN A 338 -20.60 -5.91 5.47
CA ASN A 338 -21.09 -4.80 6.27
C ASN A 338 -20.23 -3.55 5.96
N PRO A 339 -20.83 -2.42 5.52
CA PRO A 339 -20.07 -1.21 5.17
C PRO A 339 -19.27 -0.60 6.33
N GLN A 340 -19.64 -0.91 7.58
CA GLN A 340 -18.91 -0.48 8.77
C GLN A 340 -17.82 -1.47 9.20
N ASP A 341 -17.82 -2.70 8.66
CA ASP A 341 -16.76 -3.67 8.89
C ASP A 341 -15.59 -3.43 7.95
N LYS A 342 -14.38 -3.56 8.49
CA LYS A 342 -13.14 -3.55 7.70
C LYS A 342 -12.89 -4.85 6.95
N GLN A 343 -13.69 -5.88 7.23
CA GLN A 343 -13.48 -7.25 6.76
C GLN A 343 -14.78 -7.82 6.22
N ILE A 344 -14.66 -8.59 5.15
CA ILE A 344 -15.78 -9.32 4.55
C ILE A 344 -15.74 -10.74 5.11
N ILE A 345 -16.83 -11.20 5.68
CA ILE A 345 -16.87 -12.49 6.38
C ILE A 345 -17.44 -13.56 5.44
N VAL A 346 -16.75 -14.69 5.33
CA VAL A 346 -17.27 -15.87 4.63
C VAL A 346 -18.20 -16.63 5.57
N LEU A 347 -19.51 -16.54 5.35
CA LEU A 347 -20.53 -17.26 6.14
C LEU A 347 -20.65 -18.73 5.73
N PHE A 348 -20.47 -19.01 4.43
CA PHE A 348 -20.51 -20.36 3.87
C PHE A 348 -19.58 -20.48 2.64
N PRO A 349 -18.84 -21.57 2.46
CA PRO A 349 -18.61 -22.65 3.45
C PRO A 349 -17.99 -22.11 4.74
N ASN A 350 -17.98 -22.92 5.79
CA ASN A 350 -17.40 -22.56 7.08
C ASN A 350 -16.84 -23.79 7.79
N LYS A 351 -16.33 -23.64 9.03
CA LYS A 351 -15.72 -24.74 9.79
C LYS A 351 -16.63 -25.96 9.96
N TYR A 352 -17.93 -25.72 10.15
CA TYR A 352 -18.90 -26.77 10.44
C TYR A 352 -19.46 -27.40 9.17
N HIS A 353 -19.43 -26.66 8.07
CA HIS A 353 -19.91 -27.09 6.77
C HIS A 353 -18.92 -26.66 5.67
N THR A 354 -17.92 -27.51 5.42
CA THR A 354 -16.81 -27.18 4.52
C THR A 354 -17.04 -27.56 3.05
N ASP A 355 -17.93 -28.51 2.79
CA ASP A 355 -18.36 -28.86 1.43
C ASP A 355 -19.40 -27.85 0.98
N ASN A 356 -19.16 -27.21 -0.16
CA ASN A 356 -20.03 -26.17 -0.66
C ASN A 356 -20.66 -26.51 -2.01
N PHE A 357 -20.59 -27.77 -2.43
CA PHE A 357 -21.29 -28.21 -3.62
C PHE A 357 -22.80 -28.30 -3.36
N VAL A 358 -23.59 -27.68 -4.24
CA VAL A 358 -25.06 -27.66 -4.18
C VAL A 358 -25.66 -28.15 -5.50
N LYS A 359 -26.81 -28.80 -5.40
CA LYS A 359 -27.56 -29.36 -6.53
C LYS A 359 -28.59 -28.37 -7.04
N ALA A 360 -28.74 -28.30 -8.37
CA ALA A 360 -29.78 -27.54 -9.04
C ALA A 360 -31.17 -27.83 -8.46
N GLY A 361 -31.98 -26.78 -8.29
CA GLY A 361 -33.36 -26.88 -7.82
C GLY A 361 -33.51 -27.18 -6.33
N THR A 362 -32.42 -27.42 -5.59
CA THR A 362 -32.46 -27.69 -4.15
C THR A 362 -32.28 -26.39 -3.36
N THR A 363 -33.20 -26.09 -2.44
CA THR A 363 -33.02 -24.98 -1.51
C THR A 363 -31.93 -25.32 -0.51
N THR A 364 -30.86 -24.53 -0.51
CA THR A 364 -29.79 -24.58 0.50
C THR A 364 -30.06 -23.50 1.52
N THR A 365 -30.15 -23.87 2.81
CA THR A 365 -30.33 -22.94 3.93
C THR A 365 -29.09 -22.97 4.81
N ILE A 366 -28.64 -21.79 5.26
CA ILE A 366 -27.43 -21.57 6.03
C ILE A 366 -27.81 -20.73 7.27
N PRO A 367 -27.66 -21.27 8.49
CA PRO A 367 -27.29 -22.65 8.80
C PRO A 367 -28.36 -23.65 8.32
N ALA A 368 -27.95 -24.85 7.92
CA ALA A 368 -28.87 -25.97 7.72
C ALA A 368 -29.40 -26.46 9.07
N ARG A 369 -30.52 -27.19 9.08
CA ARG A 369 -31.15 -27.67 10.33
C ARG A 369 -30.22 -28.59 11.13
N GLU A 370 -29.35 -29.32 10.45
CA GLU A 370 -28.36 -30.24 10.98
C GLU A 370 -27.00 -29.60 11.30
N ASP A 371 -26.80 -28.33 10.92
CA ASP A 371 -25.55 -27.63 11.19
C ASP A 371 -25.37 -27.39 12.69
N LYS A 372 -24.13 -27.51 13.17
CA LYS A 372 -23.78 -27.33 14.59
C LYS A 372 -23.38 -25.89 14.89
N PHE A 373 -24.06 -24.93 14.27
CA PHE A 373 -23.75 -23.52 14.43
C PHE A 373 -24.98 -22.65 14.17
N ASP A 374 -25.00 -21.48 14.79
CA ASP A 374 -26.02 -20.45 14.60
C ASP A 374 -25.38 -19.19 13.99
N LEU A 375 -26.20 -18.37 13.33
CA LEU A 375 -25.80 -17.06 12.80
C LEU A 375 -26.52 -15.93 13.57
N PRO A 376 -26.06 -15.52 14.76
CA PRO A 376 -26.65 -14.38 15.43
C PRO A 376 -26.31 -13.08 14.68
N ALA A 377 -27.32 -12.26 14.40
CA ALA A 377 -27.13 -10.90 13.91
C ALA A 377 -26.28 -10.13 14.91
N SER A 378 -25.11 -9.68 14.47
CA SER A 378 -24.09 -9.08 15.34
C SER A 378 -23.79 -7.66 14.88
N PRO A 379 -23.32 -6.76 15.77
CA PRO A 379 -22.82 -5.46 15.36
C PRO A 379 -21.73 -5.59 14.28
N PRO A 380 -21.54 -4.57 13.44
CA PRO A 380 -22.08 -3.21 13.57
C PRO A 380 -23.53 -3.04 13.10
N LEU A 381 -24.24 -2.13 13.77
CA LEU A 381 -25.64 -1.78 13.46
C LEU A 381 -25.73 -1.09 12.10
N GLY A 382 -26.85 -1.30 11.40
CA GLY A 382 -27.12 -0.67 10.12
C GLY A 382 -27.43 -1.66 9.01
N LYS A 383 -27.22 -1.22 7.75
CA LYS A 383 -27.46 -2.05 6.58
C LYS A 383 -26.28 -3.00 6.36
N THR A 384 -26.59 -4.26 6.16
CA THR A 384 -25.63 -5.31 5.87
C THR A 384 -26.04 -6.00 4.57
N LEU A 385 -25.09 -6.24 3.67
CA LEU A 385 -25.31 -6.91 2.40
C LEU A 385 -24.85 -8.37 2.49
N ILE A 386 -25.77 -9.30 2.20
CA ILE A 386 -25.43 -10.71 1.98
C ILE A 386 -25.32 -10.94 0.48
N VAL A 387 -24.17 -11.45 0.04
CA VAL A 387 -23.91 -11.78 -1.37
C VAL A 387 -23.65 -13.28 -1.49
N VAL A 388 -24.25 -13.90 -2.49
CA VAL A 388 -24.11 -15.31 -2.81
C VAL A 388 -23.51 -15.45 -4.20
N PHE A 389 -22.47 -16.26 -4.33
CA PHE A 389 -21.87 -16.66 -5.60
C PHE A 389 -21.98 -18.16 -5.81
N LEU A 390 -22.27 -18.59 -7.04
CA LEU A 390 -22.20 -19.98 -7.48
C LEU A 390 -21.19 -20.08 -8.61
N THR A 391 -20.25 -21.02 -8.49
CA THR A 391 -19.26 -21.30 -9.55
C THR A 391 -19.43 -22.73 -10.06
N GLN A 392 -19.22 -22.97 -11.35
CA GLN A 392 -19.33 -24.32 -11.94
C GLN A 392 -18.11 -25.21 -11.69
N LYS A 393 -16.99 -24.65 -11.22
CA LYS A 393 -15.80 -25.40 -10.80
C LYS A 393 -15.51 -25.10 -9.33
N PRO A 394 -14.77 -25.96 -8.62
CA PRO A 394 -14.51 -25.78 -7.20
C PRO A 394 -13.88 -24.42 -6.89
N VAL A 395 -14.59 -23.61 -6.10
CA VAL A 395 -14.08 -22.42 -5.41
C VAL A 395 -14.58 -22.48 -3.99
N ASN A 396 -13.68 -22.31 -3.02
CA ASN A 396 -14.02 -22.39 -1.59
C ASN A 396 -13.38 -21.21 -0.85
N ALA A 397 -14.16 -20.12 -0.74
CA ALA A 397 -13.72 -18.87 -0.14
C ALA A 397 -13.31 -19.01 1.34
N TYR A 398 -13.80 -20.05 2.05
CA TYR A 398 -13.36 -20.32 3.41
C TYR A 398 -11.94 -20.89 3.45
N LYS A 399 -11.62 -21.87 2.60
CA LYS A 399 -10.26 -22.45 2.53
C LYS A 399 -9.24 -21.44 2.04
N GLU A 400 -9.62 -20.63 1.06
CA GLU A 400 -8.78 -19.57 0.46
C GLU A 400 -8.76 -18.28 1.29
N GLY A 401 -9.64 -18.14 2.27
CA GLY A 401 -9.75 -16.97 3.13
C GLY A 401 -8.56 -16.75 4.07
N GLU A 402 -8.64 -15.70 4.86
CA GLU A 402 -7.67 -15.29 5.89
C GLU A 402 -8.22 -15.56 7.31
N GLY A 403 -7.37 -15.42 8.32
CA GLY A 403 -7.71 -15.75 9.71
C GLY A 403 -7.35 -17.18 10.10
N LYS A 404 -7.65 -17.56 11.35
CA LYS A 404 -7.17 -18.85 11.90
C LYS A 404 -7.94 -20.02 11.29
N PRO A 405 -7.28 -21.12 10.92
CA PRO A 405 -7.96 -22.29 10.34
C PRO A 405 -9.07 -22.90 11.23
N ASP A 406 -9.01 -22.68 12.55
CA ASP A 406 -9.98 -23.20 13.51
C ASP A 406 -11.13 -22.23 13.84
N GLU A 407 -11.15 -21.03 13.25
CA GLU A 407 -12.25 -20.09 13.43
C GLU A 407 -13.48 -20.53 12.63
N MET A 408 -14.65 -20.28 13.21
CA MET A 408 -15.93 -20.62 12.59
C MET A 408 -16.06 -19.97 11.21
N PHE A 409 -15.80 -18.66 11.15
CA PHE A 409 -15.75 -17.89 9.91
C PHE A 409 -14.34 -17.40 9.64
N ARG A 410 -14.03 -17.23 8.36
CA ARG A 410 -12.78 -16.67 7.88
C ARG A 410 -13.04 -15.40 7.10
N THR A 411 -12.03 -14.57 6.98
CA THR A 411 -12.10 -13.32 6.24
C THR A 411 -11.91 -13.60 4.75
N PHE A 412 -12.74 -13.00 3.91
CA PHE A 412 -12.62 -13.13 2.46
C PHE A 412 -11.33 -12.46 1.98
N SER A 413 -10.52 -13.19 1.22
CA SER A 413 -9.18 -12.77 0.80
C SER A 413 -9.14 -12.32 -0.67
N ASN A 414 -8.04 -11.67 -1.05
CA ASN A 414 -7.76 -11.39 -2.47
C ASN A 414 -7.67 -12.66 -3.32
N ALA A 415 -7.10 -13.75 -2.77
CA ALA A 415 -7.07 -15.05 -3.45
C ALA A 415 -8.49 -15.60 -3.72
N SER A 416 -9.38 -15.48 -2.73
CA SER A 416 -10.79 -15.86 -2.87
C SER A 416 -11.48 -15.01 -3.96
N PHE A 417 -11.18 -13.71 -4.01
CA PHE A 417 -11.71 -12.82 -5.04
C PHE A 417 -11.24 -13.23 -6.44
N ASP A 418 -9.95 -13.49 -6.62
CA ASP A 418 -9.38 -13.87 -7.91
C ASP A 418 -9.94 -15.21 -8.41
N SER A 419 -10.13 -16.18 -7.52
CA SER A 419 -10.82 -17.44 -7.82
C SER A 419 -12.24 -17.21 -8.33
N LEU A 420 -13.06 -16.39 -7.65
CA LEU A 420 -14.42 -16.05 -8.10
C LEU A 420 -14.41 -15.28 -9.43
N LYS A 421 -13.56 -14.25 -9.54
CA LYS A 421 -13.41 -13.39 -10.72
C LYS A 421 -12.97 -14.17 -11.96
N GLY A 422 -12.26 -15.29 -11.79
CA GLY A 422 -11.90 -16.20 -12.89
C GLY A 422 -13.12 -16.70 -13.70
N PHE A 423 -14.30 -16.71 -13.08
CA PHE A 423 -15.58 -17.10 -13.67
C PHE A 423 -16.45 -15.93 -14.14
N ALA A 424 -16.01 -14.68 -13.99
CA ALA A 424 -16.76 -13.53 -14.49
C ALA A 424 -16.85 -13.53 -16.04
N PRO A 425 -17.96 -13.09 -16.63
CA PRO A 425 -18.10 -13.01 -18.08
C PRO A 425 -17.03 -12.09 -18.69
N ARG A 426 -16.49 -12.49 -19.85
CA ARG A 426 -15.59 -11.65 -20.67
C ARG A 426 -16.29 -11.26 -21.97
N GLU A 427 -15.89 -10.13 -22.55
CA GLU A 427 -16.49 -9.50 -23.74
C GLU A 427 -16.60 -10.41 -24.99
N LYS A 428 -16.02 -11.61 -24.99
CA LYS A 428 -16.11 -12.60 -26.07
C LYS A 428 -16.73 -13.92 -25.59
N LYS A 429 -18.06 -14.01 -25.73
CA LYS A 429 -18.87 -15.19 -26.12
C LYS A 429 -18.65 -16.57 -25.45
N GLU A 430 -18.07 -16.66 -24.27
CA GLU A 430 -18.20 -17.85 -23.43
C GLU A 430 -18.96 -17.47 -22.16
N GLU A 431 -20.17 -18.04 -21.97
CA GLU A 431 -20.83 -18.05 -20.66
C GLU A 431 -19.84 -18.68 -19.70
N LYS A 432 -19.26 -17.88 -18.81
CA LYS A 432 -18.55 -18.45 -17.69
C LYS A 432 -19.58 -18.79 -16.61
N GLY A 433 -19.21 -19.72 -15.75
CA GLY A 433 -20.15 -20.38 -14.87
C GLY A 433 -20.48 -19.59 -13.60
N LEU A 434 -20.50 -18.24 -13.61
CA LEU A 434 -20.71 -17.45 -12.40
C LEU A 434 -22.18 -17.05 -12.23
N GLY A 435 -22.81 -17.63 -11.23
CA GLY A 435 -24.11 -17.17 -10.73
C GLY A 435 -23.93 -16.24 -9.55
N ALA A 436 -24.82 -15.25 -9.39
CA ALA A 436 -24.84 -14.44 -8.18
C ALA A 436 -26.23 -13.98 -7.75
N GLY A 437 -26.39 -13.74 -6.46
CA GLY A 437 -27.58 -13.14 -5.88
C GLY A 437 -27.22 -12.32 -4.64
N LYS A 438 -28.06 -11.35 -4.29
CA LYS A 438 -27.81 -10.47 -3.15
C LYS A 438 -29.08 -10.09 -2.40
N VAL A 439 -28.96 -9.90 -1.09
CA VAL A 439 -30.06 -9.43 -0.23
C VAL A 439 -29.49 -8.50 0.85
N VAL A 440 -30.20 -7.40 1.11
CA VAL A 440 -29.85 -6.46 2.17
C VAL A 440 -30.68 -6.77 3.41
N ILE A 441 -30.03 -6.83 4.55
CA ILE A 441 -30.66 -6.91 5.87
C ILE A 441 -30.32 -5.67 6.70
N HIS A 442 -31.09 -5.42 7.75
CA HIS A 442 -30.87 -4.35 8.71
C HIS A 442 -30.67 -4.92 10.10
N ILE A 443 -29.64 -4.46 10.82
CA ILE A 443 -29.35 -4.85 12.20
C ILE A 443 -29.55 -3.62 13.09
N GLU A 444 -30.46 -3.71 14.06
CA GLU A 444 -30.88 -2.65 14.99
C GLU A 444 -30.63 -2.97 16.47
#